data_AF-A0A1Z8P3C6-F1
#
_entry.id   AF-A0A1Z8P3C6-F1
#
_cell.length_a   1.000
_cell.length_b   1.000
_cell.length_c   1.000
_cell.angle_alpha   90.00
_cell.angle_beta   90.00
_cell.angle_gamma   90.00
#
_symmetry.space_group_name_H-M   'P 1'
#
loop_
_entity.id
_entity.type
_entity.pdbx_description
1 polymer ?
#
loop_
_entity_poly.entity_id
_entity_poly.type
_entity_poly.pdbx_seq_one_letter_code
_entity_poly.pdbx_strand_id
1 'polypeptide(L)'
;MDRITKLELEAAAFRGLVNHLQKRTDVQNIDIMNLAGFCRNCLSKWYLAAAKDRDIDLDFDAAREIIYGMPYSEWKDNHQNEASPSQQELYKKTQSLHAKIIGYE
;
A
#
# COMPACT_ATOMS: atom_id res chain seq x y z
N MET A 1 -17.76 19.46 12.30
CA MET A 1 -16.29 19.28 12.26
C MET A 1 -15.74 20.18 11.17
N ASP A 2 -14.75 21.00 11.47
CA ASP A 2 -14.12 21.87 10.47
C ASP A 2 -13.19 21.08 9.53
N ARG A 3 -12.76 21.72 8.45
CA ARG A 3 -11.97 21.08 7.39
C ARG A 3 -10.60 20.60 7.88
N ILE A 4 -9.96 21.32 8.79
CA ILE A 4 -8.61 20.98 9.28
C ILE A 4 -8.71 19.78 10.22
N THR A 5 -9.64 19.82 11.18
CA THR A 5 -9.89 18.67 12.05
C THR A 5 -10.23 17.41 11.25
N LYS A 6 -11.05 17.54 10.18
CA LYS A 6 -11.36 16.40 9.30
C LYS A 6 -10.10 15.80 8.68
N LEU A 7 -9.24 16.65 8.11
CA LEU A 7 -7.99 16.23 7.46
C LEU A 7 -7.03 15.55 8.46
N GLU A 8 -6.91 16.10 9.67
CA GLU A 8 -6.06 15.53 10.72
C GLU A 8 -6.54 14.14 11.16
N LEU A 9 -7.85 13.93 11.28
CA LEU A 9 -8.43 12.64 11.62
C LEU A 9 -8.27 11.60 10.50
N GLU A 10 -8.48 12.00 9.24
CA GLU A 10 -8.26 11.13 8.08
C GLU A 10 -6.79 10.69 8.00
N ALA A 11 -5.86 11.64 8.20
CA ALA A 11 -4.43 11.35 8.23
C ALA A 11 -4.06 10.46 9.43
N ALA A 12 -4.68 10.66 10.61
CA ALA A 12 -4.48 9.81 11.77
C ALA A 12 -4.96 8.38 11.54
N ALA A 13 -6.13 8.20 10.92
CA ALA A 13 -6.65 6.89 10.55
C ALA A 13 -5.74 6.19 9.54
N PHE A 14 -5.24 6.90 8.52
CA PHE A 14 -4.28 6.36 7.56
C PHE A 14 -2.98 5.91 8.23
N ARG A 15 -2.40 6.73 9.11
CA ARG A 15 -1.22 6.35 9.92
C ARG A 15 -1.49 5.13 10.79
N GLY A 16 -2.70 5.01 11.35
CA GLY A 16 -3.13 3.85 12.11
C GLY A 16 -3.14 2.56 11.27
N LEU A 17 -3.71 2.61 10.06
CA LEU A 17 -3.69 1.49 9.11
C LEU A 17 -2.26 1.09 8.72
N VAL A 18 -1.43 2.07 8.36
CA VAL A 18 -0.03 1.84 7.97
C VAL A 18 0.72 1.17 9.12
N ASN A 19 0.63 1.70 10.34
CA ASN A 19 1.28 1.12 11.51
C ASN A 19 0.82 -0.32 11.79
N HIS A 20 -0.48 -0.59 11.64
CA HIS A 20 -1.00 -1.94 11.78
C HIS A 20 -0.42 -2.91 10.74
N LEU A 21 -0.35 -2.50 9.47
CA LEU A 21 0.20 -3.31 8.38
C LEU A 21 1.71 -3.52 8.46
N GLN A 22 2.44 -2.58 9.08
CA GLN A 22 3.87 -2.74 9.40
C GLN A 22 4.10 -3.80 10.47
N LYS A 23 3.22 -3.91 11.47
CA LYS A 23 3.29 -4.94 12.52
C LYS A 23 2.87 -6.32 12.04
N ARG A 24 1.92 -6.39 11.11
CA ARG A 24 1.39 -7.64 10.54
C ARG A 24 2.24 -8.15 9.37
N THR A 25 3.52 -8.43 9.65
CA THR A 25 4.48 -8.95 8.66
C THR A 25 4.10 -10.34 8.13
N ASP A 26 3.27 -11.08 8.88
CA ASP A 26 2.68 -12.35 8.48
C ASP A 26 1.70 -12.21 7.30
N VAL A 27 1.07 -11.04 7.15
CA VAL A 27 0.07 -10.82 6.09
C VAL A 27 0.74 -10.43 4.78
N GLN A 28 0.75 -11.35 3.82
CA GLN A 28 1.35 -11.13 2.50
C GLN A 28 0.49 -10.20 1.64
N ASN A 29 1.13 -9.36 0.83
CA ASN A 29 0.42 -8.46 -0.07
C ASN A 29 -0.51 -9.19 -1.04
N ILE A 30 -0.13 -10.39 -1.51
CA ILE A 30 -0.96 -11.16 -2.43
C ILE A 30 -2.29 -11.59 -1.80
N ASP A 31 -2.30 -11.89 -0.49
CA ASP A 31 -3.53 -12.25 0.21
C ASP A 31 -4.46 -11.04 0.36
N ILE A 32 -3.90 -9.86 0.67
CA ILE A 32 -4.68 -8.62 0.73
C ILE A 32 -5.21 -8.26 -0.67
N MET A 33 -4.41 -8.42 -1.72
CA MET A 33 -4.86 -8.20 -3.11
C MET A 33 -6.01 -9.15 -3.49
N ASN A 34 -5.88 -10.44 -3.16
CA ASN A 34 -6.88 -11.44 -3.47
C ASN A 34 -8.20 -11.21 -2.72
N LEU A 35 -8.12 -10.71 -1.48
CA LEU A 35 -9.29 -10.49 -0.64
C LEU A 35 -9.94 -9.13 -0.87
N ALA A 36 -9.15 -8.06 -0.92
CA ALA A 36 -9.61 -6.68 -0.82
C ALA A 36 -9.27 -5.83 -2.06
N GLY A 37 -8.54 -6.39 -3.04
CA GLY A 37 -8.18 -5.67 -4.27
C GLY A 37 -7.11 -4.60 -4.10
N PHE A 38 -6.53 -4.42 -2.91
CA PHE A 38 -5.40 -3.51 -2.68
C PHE A 38 -4.40 -4.10 -1.69
N CYS A 39 -3.20 -3.55 -1.61
CA CYS A 39 -2.19 -3.94 -0.63
C CYS A 39 -1.28 -2.76 -0.25
N ARG A 40 -0.19 -3.01 0.48
CA ARG A 40 0.79 -1.99 0.87
C ARG A 40 1.38 -1.24 -0.33
N ASN A 41 1.63 -1.94 -1.44
CA ASN A 41 2.11 -1.30 -2.66
C ASN A 41 1.05 -0.33 -3.24
N CYS A 42 -0.24 -0.66 -3.17
CA CYS A 42 -1.30 0.26 -3.58
C CYS A 42 -1.34 1.53 -2.71
N LEU A 43 -1.16 1.39 -1.40
CA LEU A 43 -1.02 2.55 -0.50
C LEU A 43 0.17 3.43 -0.89
N SER A 44 1.30 2.81 -1.27
CA SER A 44 2.51 3.53 -1.72
C SER A 44 2.24 4.30 -3.01
N LYS A 45 1.50 3.70 -3.94
CA LYS A 45 1.11 4.33 -5.21
C LYS A 45 0.13 5.49 -5.01
N TRP A 46 -0.87 5.36 -4.12
CA TRP A 46 -1.76 6.46 -3.77
C TRP A 46 -1.01 7.61 -3.08
N TYR A 47 -0.06 7.29 -2.21
CA TYR A 47 0.81 8.29 -1.58
C TYR A 47 1.62 9.05 -2.62
N LEU A 48 2.24 8.33 -3.57
CA LEU A 48 2.99 8.94 -4.66
C LEU A 48 2.11 9.81 -5.57
N ALA A 49 0.93 9.33 -5.97
CA ALA A 49 0.00 10.11 -6.79
C ALA A 49 -0.39 11.43 -6.09
N ALA A 50 -0.68 11.38 -4.78
CA ALA A 50 -0.98 12.57 -4.00
C ALA A 50 0.21 13.56 -3.88
N ALA A 51 1.45 13.07 -3.89
CA ALA A 51 2.64 13.92 -3.96
C ALA A 51 2.79 14.59 -5.33
N LYS A 52 2.60 13.82 -6.41
CA LYS A 52 2.61 14.33 -7.80
C LYS A 52 1.57 15.42 -8.03
N ASP A 53 0.35 15.26 -7.52
CA ASP A 53 -0.72 16.28 -7.60
C ASP A 53 -0.37 17.61 -6.92
N ARG A 54 0.71 17.63 -6.12
CA ARG A 54 1.22 18.79 -5.38
C ARG A 54 2.60 19.24 -5.86
N ASP A 55 3.06 18.73 -7.01
CA ASP A 55 4.39 18.99 -7.57
C ASP A 55 5.53 18.66 -6.59
N ILE A 56 5.33 17.66 -5.72
CA ILE A 56 6.35 17.16 -4.80
C ILE A 56 7.11 16.02 -5.48
N ASP A 57 8.42 16.20 -5.65
CA ASP A 57 9.31 15.15 -6.15
C ASP A 57 9.48 14.05 -5.09
N LEU A 58 8.93 12.88 -5.39
CA LEU A 58 8.98 11.68 -4.58
C LEU A 58 9.07 10.50 -5.55
N ASP A 59 9.99 9.58 -5.32
CA ASP A 59 10.03 8.35 -6.11
C ASP A 59 9.20 7.23 -5.45
N PHE A 60 9.03 6.12 -6.18
CA PHE A 60 8.25 5.00 -5.67
C PHE A 60 8.94 4.26 -4.52
N ASP A 61 10.27 4.32 -4.43
CA ASP A 61 11.02 3.62 -3.39
C ASP A 61 10.89 4.34 -2.06
N ALA A 62 10.98 5.67 -2.06
CA ALA A 62 10.69 6.53 -0.93
C ALA A 62 9.22 6.41 -0.48
N ALA A 63 8.28 6.37 -1.43
CA ALA A 63 6.87 6.14 -1.10
C ALA A 63 6.64 4.78 -0.43
N ARG A 64 7.33 3.73 -0.89
CA ARG A 64 7.31 2.42 -0.21
C ARG A 64 7.93 2.51 1.16
N GLU A 65 9.08 3.16 1.33
CA GLU A 65 9.73 3.28 2.64
C GLU A 65 8.80 3.92 3.68
N ILE A 66 8.02 4.94 3.30
CA ILE A 66 7.00 5.56 4.16
C ILE A 66 5.92 4.54 4.59
N ILE A 67 5.45 3.69 3.66
CA ILE A 67 4.39 2.71 3.94
C ILE A 67 4.92 1.48 4.68
N TYR A 68 6.10 0.99 4.34
CA TYR A 68 6.71 -0.21 4.92
C TYR A 68 7.47 0.07 6.22
N GLY A 69 7.83 1.34 6.48
CA GLY A 69 8.60 1.76 7.66
C GLY A 69 10.09 1.42 7.59
N MET A 70 10.55 0.90 6.44
CA MET A 70 11.93 0.51 6.13
C MET A 70 12.07 0.39 4.61
N PRO A 71 13.30 0.33 4.06
CA PRO A 71 13.51 0.07 2.64
C PRO A 71 12.78 -1.20 2.18
N TYR A 72 12.09 -1.13 1.05
CA TYR A 72 11.29 -2.27 0.56
C TYR A 72 12.14 -3.52 0.27
N SER A 73 13.39 -3.35 -0.13
CA SER A 73 14.34 -4.46 -0.30
C SER A 73 14.52 -5.23 1.01
N GLU A 74 14.78 -4.51 2.11
CA GLU A 74 14.93 -5.11 3.44
C GLU A 74 13.63 -5.80 3.89
N TRP A 75 12.48 -5.18 3.66
CA TRP A 75 11.19 -5.81 3.99
C TRP A 75 10.96 -7.09 3.18
N LYS A 76 11.29 -7.05 1.87
CA LYS A 76 11.15 -8.20 0.98
C LYS A 76 12.03 -9.36 1.44
N ASP A 77 13.28 -9.08 1.79
CA ASP A 77 14.24 -10.10 2.22
C ASP A 77 13.86 -10.73 3.56
N ASN A 78 13.31 -9.95 4.49
CA ASN A 78 12.99 -10.41 5.84
C ASN A 78 11.57 -10.99 6.00
N HIS A 79 10.61 -10.61 5.15
CA HIS A 79 9.18 -10.85 5.41
C HIS A 79 8.36 -11.33 4.21
N GLN A 80 8.84 -11.18 2.98
CA GLN A 80 8.07 -11.55 1.80
C GLN A 80 8.32 -13.00 1.40
N ASN A 81 7.25 -13.79 1.37
CA ASN A 81 7.30 -15.17 0.89
C ASN A 81 6.93 -15.25 -0.59
N GLU A 82 7.40 -16.32 -1.25
CA GLU A 82 6.93 -16.64 -2.59
C GLU A 82 5.44 -17.00 -2.58
N ALA A 83 4.71 -16.45 -3.55
CA ALA A 83 3.30 -16.73 -3.71
C ALA A 83 3.07 -18.17 -4.21
N SER A 84 2.21 -18.91 -3.52
CA SER A 84 1.81 -20.25 -3.93
C SER A 84 1.02 -20.22 -5.26
N PRO A 85 0.97 -21.34 -6.01
CA PRO A 85 0.19 -21.42 -7.25
C PRO A 85 -1.28 -21.02 -7.08
N SER A 86 -1.90 -21.40 -5.94
CA SER A 86 -3.30 -21.04 -5.66
C SER A 86 -3.49 -19.56 -5.40
N GLN A 87 -2.56 -18.91 -4.69
CA GLN A 87 -2.59 -17.46 -4.49
C GLN A 87 -2.44 -16.71 -5.82
N GLN A 88 -1.56 -17.18 -6.71
CA GLN A 88 -1.37 -16.59 -8.04
C GLN A 88 -2.60 -16.78 -8.95
N GLU A 89 -3.25 -17.94 -8.90
CA GLU A 89 -4.48 -18.20 -9.65
C GLU A 89 -5.62 -17.30 -9.16
N LEU A 90 -5.78 -17.17 -7.85
CA LEU A 90 -6.80 -16.28 -7.27
C LEU A 90 -6.53 -14.82 -7.61
N TYR A 91 -5.26 -14.40 -7.64
CA TYR A 91 -4.87 -13.06 -8.07
C TYR A 91 -5.32 -12.76 -9.50
N LYS A 92 -5.13 -13.72 -10.42
CA LYS A 92 -5.61 -13.59 -11.80
C LYS A 92 -7.14 -13.53 -11.86
N LYS A 93 -7.84 -14.39 -11.11
CA LYS A 93 -9.32 -14.41 -11.09
C LYS A 93 -9.93 -13.11 -10.55
N THR A 94 -9.27 -12.48 -9.58
CA THR A 94 -9.74 -11.26 -8.91
C THR A 94 -9.23 -9.97 -9.55
N GLN A 95 -8.49 -10.06 -10.67
CA GLN A 95 -7.85 -8.90 -11.31
C GLN A 95 -8.80 -7.74 -11.62
N SER A 96 -10.05 -8.03 -11.99
CA SER A 96 -11.07 -7.01 -12.27
C SER A 96 -11.50 -6.21 -11.04
N LEU A 97 -11.23 -6.72 -9.83
CA LEU A 97 -11.55 -6.10 -8.54
C LEU A 97 -10.36 -5.31 -7.96
N HIS A 98 -9.18 -5.37 -8.60
CA HIS A 98 -8.01 -4.67 -8.10
C HIS A 98 -8.17 -3.15 -8.21
N ALA A 99 -7.64 -2.44 -7.22
CA ALA A 99 -7.74 -1.00 -7.10
C ALA A 99 -7.16 -0.29 -8.34
N LYS A 100 -7.94 0.63 -8.90
CA LYS A 100 -7.49 1.54 -9.95
C LYS A 100 -6.87 2.77 -9.30
N ILE A 101 -5.61 3.05 -9.61
CA ILE A 101 -4.84 4.13 -8.99
C ILE A 101 -4.61 5.22 -10.03
N ILE A 102 -5.50 6.19 -10.03
CA ILE A 102 -5.43 7.36 -10.92
C ILE A 102 -4.20 8.19 -10.55
N GLY A 103 -3.46 8.68 -11.55
CA GLY A 103 -2.24 9.50 -11.34
C GLY A 103 -0.95 8.70 -11.08
N TYR A 104 -1.02 7.37 -11.08
CA TYR A 104 0.15 6.49 -11.03
C TYR A 104 0.39 5.70 -12.32
N GLU A 105 -0.49 5.79 -13.33
CA GLU A 105 -0.35 5.07 -14.62
C GLU A 105 0.89 5.49 -15.42
#